data_AF-A0A954TM61-F1
#
_entry.id   AF-A0A954TM61-F1
#
_cell.length_a   1.000
_cell.length_b   1.000
_cell.length_c   1.000
_cell.angle_alpha   90.00
_cell.angle_beta   90.00
_cell.angle_gamma   90.00
#
_symmetry.space_group_name_H-M   'P 1'
#
loop_
_entity.id
_entity.type
_entity.pdbx_description
1 polymer ?
#
loop_
_entity_poly.entity_id
_entity_poly.type
_entity_poly.pdbx_seq_one_letter_code
_entity_poly.pdbx_strand_id
1 'polypeptide(L)'
;NSLTWGPDGWLYGAQGSTATAEIRGIGFQQGVWRYHPRSKEFELFSEGGGNTWGIDFDRWGNLFSGGNTVEPLVHHVQGAYYVKGFGKHGPLHNPHSYGYFQPVQHHGYTGDSLTGGFVLYQGGAFPKRFEGACIAPNTRHSASRWSTVETRGSTFATHAAGDFITTSDIWFRPVDSTVGPDGALYVADWYDYNISHSSPKNRSEWYQPSRDDGRVWRVAPSSVPPKRAGDFDLSTLSNAELVALLSHPNDWYVRQARRQFAERRDPKLVPLLTDMLDSDDPRQALQALWSIYVSGGFDGALAARALASPHEYVRAWAIRLLGDARSIPPPLLENLVERASDEPSVIVRSQLACTAKRLPAEQAMPLLAELLRYDADVEDVHLPLLLWWAIEDKALSDTGRVLPLFQSPDVWQLPLVRRFIVARLARRLAAENTQQGFAACAELLELAPGDADVGEVIAGMVQASAGRQVQSIPVALASTLTQLLQQRPDDTRLIELTLRSGGSAAEALRVSEDTSRPLADRLNVIRALGE
;
A
#
# COMPACT_ATOMS: atom_id res chain seq x y z
N ASN A 1 -0.85 -16.18 -8.11
CA ASN A 1 0.14 -16.00 -9.21
C ASN A 1 1.43 -15.41 -8.66
N SER A 2 2.54 -15.51 -9.41
CA SER A 2 3.85 -14.90 -9.08
C SER A 2 4.27 -15.09 -7.62
N LEU A 3 4.60 -16.34 -7.27
CA LEU A 3 5.05 -16.66 -5.91
C LEU A 3 6.48 -16.17 -5.71
N THR A 4 6.67 -15.20 -4.81
CA THR A 4 7.97 -14.56 -4.58
C THR A 4 8.27 -14.49 -3.10
N TRP A 5 9.47 -14.93 -2.70
CA TRP A 5 9.93 -14.78 -1.31
C TRP A 5 10.25 -13.32 -1.02
N GLY A 6 9.60 -12.78 0.02
CA GLY A 6 9.89 -11.46 0.53
C GLY A 6 11.18 -11.43 1.37
N PRO A 7 11.75 -10.24 1.61
CA PRO A 7 12.93 -10.12 2.46
C PRO A 7 12.72 -10.54 3.92
N ASP A 8 11.49 -10.45 4.39
CA ASP A 8 11.00 -10.92 5.70
C ASP A 8 10.86 -12.45 5.79
N GLY A 9 11.10 -13.21 4.72
CA GLY A 9 10.92 -14.66 4.71
C GLY A 9 9.45 -15.11 4.58
N TRP A 10 8.52 -14.20 4.29
CA TRP A 10 7.16 -14.54 3.91
C TRP A 10 7.10 -14.88 2.42
N LEU A 11 6.16 -15.74 2.02
CA LEU A 11 5.86 -16.00 0.62
C LEU A 11 4.75 -15.04 0.16
N TYR A 12 5.07 -14.17 -0.80
CA TYR A 12 4.12 -13.24 -1.40
C TYR A 12 3.52 -13.85 -2.67
N GLY A 13 2.32 -13.41 -3.01
CA GLY A 13 1.68 -13.73 -4.27
C GLY A 13 0.66 -12.69 -4.70
N ALA A 14 0.44 -12.63 -6.00
CA ALA A 14 -0.53 -11.74 -6.62
C ALA A 14 -1.86 -12.45 -6.89
N GLN A 15 -2.94 -11.68 -6.76
CA GLN A 15 -4.29 -12.03 -7.18
C GLN A 15 -4.76 -11.09 -8.28
N GLY A 16 -5.13 -11.65 -9.43
CA GLY A 16 -5.66 -10.90 -10.57
C GLY A 16 -7.13 -10.51 -10.40
N SER A 17 -7.71 -9.95 -11.46
CA SER A 17 -9.09 -9.45 -11.47
C SER A 17 -10.14 -10.50 -11.84
N THR A 18 -9.75 -11.59 -12.51
CA THR A 18 -10.71 -12.56 -13.09
C THR A 18 -11.02 -13.75 -12.19
N ALA A 19 -10.39 -13.85 -11.02
CA ALA A 19 -10.64 -14.90 -10.05
C ALA A 19 -10.82 -14.31 -8.64
N THR A 20 -11.81 -14.81 -7.90
CA THR A 20 -12.00 -14.51 -6.48
C THR A 20 -11.23 -15.52 -5.65
N ALA A 21 -10.35 -15.03 -4.78
CA ALA A 21 -9.74 -15.84 -3.73
C ALA A 21 -10.67 -15.85 -2.52
N GLU A 22 -10.78 -17.00 -1.86
CA GLU A 22 -11.46 -17.15 -0.56
C GLU A 22 -10.53 -17.94 0.35
N ILE A 23 -9.77 -17.24 1.19
CA ILE A 23 -8.70 -17.84 2.01
C ILE A 23 -8.94 -17.46 3.46
N ARG A 24 -9.27 -18.46 4.29
CA ARG A 24 -9.53 -18.29 5.74
C ARG A 24 -10.56 -17.20 6.05
N GLY A 25 -11.64 -17.14 5.26
CA GLY A 25 -12.70 -16.14 5.40
C GLY A 25 -12.35 -14.75 4.89
N ILE A 26 -11.18 -14.61 4.23
CA ILE A 26 -10.81 -13.41 3.50
C ILE A 26 -11.10 -13.68 2.02
N GLY A 27 -12.29 -13.26 1.59
CA GLY A 27 -12.64 -13.15 0.18
C GLY A 27 -11.96 -11.92 -0.41
N PHE A 28 -11.32 -12.03 -1.59
CA PHE A 28 -10.77 -10.85 -2.30
C PHE A 28 -10.50 -11.12 -3.78
N GLN A 29 -10.44 -10.04 -4.55
CA GLN A 29 -9.95 -9.96 -5.93
C GLN A 29 -8.96 -8.79 -6.01
N GLN A 30 -8.05 -8.80 -6.99
CA GLN A 30 -7.07 -7.73 -7.22
C GLN A 30 -6.29 -7.39 -5.95
N GLY A 31 -5.08 -7.89 -5.80
CA GLY A 31 -4.27 -7.54 -4.64
C GLY A 31 -3.03 -8.38 -4.49
N VAL A 32 -2.26 -8.04 -3.46
CA VAL A 32 -1.10 -8.83 -3.05
C VAL A 32 -1.38 -9.43 -1.69
N TRP A 33 -1.13 -10.72 -1.56
CA TRP A 33 -1.23 -11.46 -0.32
C TRP A 33 0.15 -11.98 0.08
N ARG A 34 0.30 -12.33 1.36
CA ARG A 34 1.49 -13.03 1.86
C ARG A 34 1.11 -14.15 2.81
N TYR A 35 1.96 -15.18 2.85
CA TYR A 35 1.81 -16.37 3.67
C TYR A 35 3.12 -16.68 4.39
N HIS A 36 3.06 -16.83 5.71
CA HIS A 36 4.23 -17.21 6.49
C HIS A 36 4.31 -18.74 6.60
N PRO A 37 5.34 -19.40 6.04
CA PRO A 37 5.35 -20.86 5.90
C PRO A 37 5.37 -21.62 7.23
N ARG A 38 5.91 -21.02 8.30
CA ARG A 38 6.05 -21.67 9.62
C ARG A 38 4.84 -21.46 10.52
N SER A 39 4.42 -20.21 10.72
CA SER A 39 3.20 -19.91 11.52
C SER A 39 1.93 -20.24 10.75
N LYS A 40 2.04 -20.46 9.44
CA LYS A 40 0.93 -20.65 8.51
C LYS A 40 -0.02 -19.46 8.50
N GLU A 41 0.42 -18.28 8.92
CA GLU A 41 -0.40 -17.08 8.87
C GLU A 41 -0.57 -16.63 7.42
N PHE A 42 -1.76 -16.15 7.11
CA PHE A 42 -2.11 -15.59 5.82
C PHE A 42 -2.59 -14.17 6.02
N GLU A 43 -2.14 -13.26 5.17
CA GLU A 43 -2.56 -11.87 5.18
C GLU A 43 -2.83 -11.38 3.76
N LEU A 44 -3.94 -10.67 3.58
CA LEU A 44 -4.07 -9.76 2.45
C LEU A 44 -3.17 -8.55 2.73
N PHE A 45 -2.01 -8.52 2.07
CA PHE A 45 -1.00 -7.49 2.31
C PHE A 45 -1.49 -6.12 1.82
N SER A 46 -2.15 -6.07 0.67
CA SER A 46 -2.81 -4.88 0.15
C SER A 46 -3.89 -5.26 -0.84
N GLU A 47 -4.93 -4.44 -0.95
CA GLU A 47 -6.06 -4.66 -1.85
C GLU A 47 -6.06 -3.66 -3.02
N GLY A 48 -6.37 -4.12 -4.21
CA GLY A 48 -6.39 -3.35 -5.45
C GLY A 48 -5.08 -3.45 -6.25
N GLY A 49 -4.89 -2.52 -7.18
CA GLY A 49 -3.68 -2.45 -8.02
C GLY A 49 -3.83 -3.14 -9.37
N GLY A 50 -5.06 -3.24 -9.87
CA GLY A 50 -5.32 -3.71 -11.23
C GLY A 50 -5.26 -5.24 -11.36
N ASN A 51 -4.97 -5.72 -12.56
CA ASN A 51 -4.90 -7.15 -12.85
C ASN A 51 -3.44 -7.63 -12.82
N THR A 52 -2.96 -7.87 -11.61
CA THR A 52 -1.55 -8.17 -11.32
C THR A 52 -1.10 -9.52 -11.87
N TRP A 53 0.02 -9.52 -12.59
CA TRP A 53 0.65 -10.71 -13.17
C TRP A 53 1.96 -11.08 -12.46
N GLY A 54 2.80 -10.09 -12.18
CA GLY A 54 4.12 -10.28 -11.57
C GLY A 54 4.30 -9.42 -10.32
N ILE A 55 5.12 -9.90 -9.39
CA ILE A 55 5.65 -9.12 -8.26
C ILE A 55 7.17 -9.29 -8.16
N ASP A 56 7.85 -8.22 -7.78
CA ASP A 56 9.28 -8.26 -7.44
C ASP A 56 9.59 -7.20 -6.36
N PHE A 57 10.72 -7.37 -5.71
CA PHE A 57 11.23 -6.46 -4.70
C PHE A 57 12.47 -5.72 -5.22
N ASP A 58 12.56 -4.43 -4.94
CA ASP A 58 13.81 -3.69 -5.14
C ASP A 58 14.85 -4.06 -4.05
N ARG A 59 16.03 -3.45 -4.14
CA ARG A 59 17.14 -3.69 -3.20
C ARG A 59 16.84 -3.27 -1.76
N TRP A 60 15.81 -2.43 -1.57
CA TRP A 60 15.37 -1.92 -0.28
C TRP A 60 14.13 -2.66 0.24
N GLY A 61 13.65 -3.66 -0.50
CA GLY A 61 12.49 -4.46 -0.14
C GLY A 61 11.16 -3.74 -0.37
N ASN A 62 11.13 -2.69 -1.21
CA ASN A 62 9.87 -2.13 -1.68
C ASN A 62 9.23 -3.13 -2.65
N LEU A 63 7.96 -3.44 -2.41
CA LEU A 63 7.21 -4.42 -3.19
C LEU A 63 6.55 -3.73 -4.37
N PHE A 64 6.84 -4.19 -5.57
CA PHE A 64 6.19 -3.72 -6.78
C PHE A 64 5.39 -4.83 -7.43
N SER A 65 4.33 -4.44 -8.12
CA SER A 65 3.60 -5.33 -9.00
C SER A 65 3.40 -4.72 -10.38
N GLY A 66 3.23 -5.60 -11.37
CA GLY A 66 3.01 -5.27 -12.77
C GLY A 66 1.73 -5.93 -13.27
N GLY A 67 0.99 -5.22 -14.10
CA GLY A 67 -0.30 -5.67 -14.64
C GLY A 67 -0.19 -6.32 -16.02
N ASN A 68 -1.34 -6.74 -16.55
CA ASN A 68 -1.48 -7.09 -17.97
C ASN A 68 -2.10 -5.96 -18.82
N THR A 69 -2.60 -4.90 -18.18
CA THR A 69 -3.13 -3.71 -18.83
C THR A 69 -2.02 -2.69 -19.07
N VAL A 70 -2.39 -1.57 -19.68
CA VAL A 70 -1.58 -0.38 -19.97
C VAL A 70 -0.90 0.26 -18.74
N GLU A 71 -1.21 -0.22 -17.53
CA GLU A 71 -0.88 0.48 -16.29
C GLU A 71 0.60 0.33 -15.90
N PRO A 72 1.21 1.39 -15.37
CA PRO A 72 2.56 1.31 -14.82
C PRO A 72 2.60 0.49 -13.53
N LEU A 73 3.80 0.28 -12.99
CA LEU A 73 4.02 -0.45 -11.74
C LEU A 73 3.12 0.06 -10.61
N VAL A 74 2.75 -0.83 -9.70
CA VAL A 74 2.09 -0.48 -8.44
C VAL A 74 3.09 -0.72 -7.32
N HIS A 75 3.38 0.29 -6.51
CA HIS A 75 4.17 0.15 -5.28
C HIS A 75 3.24 -0.20 -4.13
N HIS A 76 3.36 -1.40 -3.58
CA HIS A 76 2.48 -1.92 -2.54
C HIS A 76 3.08 -1.69 -1.14
N VAL A 77 2.30 -1.03 -0.28
CA VAL A 77 2.55 -0.91 1.16
C VAL A 77 1.50 -1.64 1.99
N GLN A 78 1.87 -2.03 3.21
CA GLN A 78 1.09 -2.93 4.06
C GLN A 78 -0.24 -2.30 4.50
N GLY A 79 -1.35 -3.03 4.31
CA GLY A 79 -2.69 -2.62 4.73
C GLY A 79 -3.34 -1.54 3.86
N ALA A 80 -2.74 -1.19 2.72
CA ALA A 80 -3.22 -0.15 1.82
C ALA A 80 -4.27 -0.64 0.82
N TYR A 81 -5.05 0.33 0.34
CA TYR A 81 -6.07 0.16 -0.69
C TYR A 81 -5.69 0.92 -1.96
N TYR A 82 -5.79 0.26 -3.10
CA TYR A 82 -5.47 0.79 -4.42
C TYR A 82 -6.72 0.77 -5.30
N VAL A 83 -6.68 1.53 -6.40
CA VAL A 83 -7.73 1.52 -7.41
C VAL A 83 -8.02 0.09 -7.90
N LYS A 84 -9.31 -0.19 -8.12
CA LYS A 84 -9.86 -1.45 -8.64
C LYS A 84 -10.81 -1.17 -9.79
N GLY A 85 -11.14 -2.20 -10.56
CA GLY A 85 -12.24 -2.12 -11.51
C GLY A 85 -13.59 -2.15 -10.79
N PHE A 86 -13.94 -1.10 -10.04
CA PHE A 86 -15.06 -1.08 -9.08
C PHE A 86 -16.39 -1.53 -9.69
N GLY A 87 -16.70 -1.11 -10.92
CA GLY A 87 -17.94 -1.50 -11.59
C GLY A 87 -18.05 -3.00 -11.89
N LYS A 88 -16.92 -3.69 -12.07
CA LYS A 88 -16.87 -5.13 -12.36
C LYS A 88 -16.58 -5.98 -11.13
N HIS A 89 -15.78 -5.47 -10.19
CA HIS A 89 -15.21 -6.23 -9.08
C HIS A 89 -15.75 -5.82 -7.71
N GLY A 90 -16.68 -4.86 -7.68
CA GLY A 90 -17.26 -4.34 -6.45
C GLY A 90 -16.32 -3.37 -5.70
N PRO A 91 -16.76 -2.87 -4.54
CA PRO A 91 -15.99 -1.95 -3.72
C PRO A 91 -14.75 -2.64 -3.08
N LEU A 92 -13.94 -1.83 -2.38
CA LEU A 92 -12.93 -2.34 -1.47
C LEU A 92 -13.59 -3.04 -0.27
N HIS A 93 -12.90 -3.97 0.39
CA HIS A 93 -13.40 -4.58 1.63
C HIS A 93 -13.64 -3.56 2.73
N ASN A 94 -12.88 -2.47 2.71
CA ASN A 94 -13.14 -1.32 3.56
C ASN A 94 -13.97 -0.25 2.80
N PRO A 95 -15.30 -0.20 3.00
CA PRO A 95 -16.16 0.82 2.37
C PRO A 95 -15.88 2.23 2.94
N HIS A 96 -15.12 2.33 4.01
CA HIS A 96 -14.73 3.58 4.68
C HIS A 96 -13.29 4.01 4.39
N SER A 97 -12.64 3.36 3.41
CA SER A 97 -11.31 3.76 2.92
C SER A 97 -11.25 5.23 2.47
N TYR A 98 -12.38 5.79 1.99
CA TYR A 98 -12.53 7.22 1.61
C TYR A 98 -11.38 7.78 0.77
N GLY A 99 -10.87 6.92 -0.10
CA GLY A 99 -9.72 7.16 -0.96
C GLY A 99 -8.99 5.85 -1.23
N TYR A 100 -8.11 5.89 -2.22
CA TYR A 100 -7.28 4.76 -2.63
C TYR A 100 -6.08 5.28 -3.40
N PHE A 101 -4.99 4.51 -3.40
CA PHE A 101 -3.81 4.82 -4.18
C PHE A 101 -3.98 4.47 -5.65
N GLN A 102 -3.31 5.27 -6.48
CA GLN A 102 -3.15 5.01 -7.90
C GLN A 102 -1.85 4.23 -8.12
N PRO A 103 -1.68 3.57 -9.28
CA PRO A 103 -0.37 3.11 -9.73
C PRO A 103 0.67 4.23 -9.68
N VAL A 104 1.96 3.88 -9.65
CA VAL A 104 3.03 4.88 -9.61
C VAL A 104 2.93 5.80 -10.81
N GLN A 105 3.31 7.07 -10.63
CA GLN A 105 3.30 8.01 -11.74
C GLN A 105 4.22 7.50 -12.86
N HIS A 106 3.78 7.60 -14.10
CA HIS A 106 4.54 7.14 -15.25
C HIS A 106 4.67 8.22 -16.31
N HIS A 107 5.90 8.43 -16.77
CA HIS A 107 6.28 9.47 -17.73
C HIS A 107 6.78 8.86 -19.04
N GLY A 108 6.61 9.59 -20.14
CA GLY A 108 7.10 9.18 -21.46
C GLY A 108 6.28 8.06 -22.09
N TYR A 109 4.99 7.98 -21.77
CA TYR A 109 4.10 6.94 -22.28
C TYR A 109 4.05 6.92 -23.82
N THR A 110 4.52 5.83 -24.43
CA THR A 110 4.52 5.62 -25.90
C THR A 110 3.47 4.60 -26.36
N GLY A 111 2.59 4.14 -25.47
CA GLY A 111 1.69 3.00 -25.66
C GLY A 111 1.86 1.96 -24.55
N ASP A 112 1.40 0.73 -24.77
CA ASP A 112 1.50 -0.37 -23.79
C ASP A 112 2.94 -0.57 -23.32
N SER A 113 3.33 -0.07 -22.15
CA SER A 113 4.75 0.06 -21.78
C SER A 113 5.29 -1.15 -21.03
N LEU A 114 4.56 -1.64 -20.01
CA LEU A 114 5.01 -2.74 -19.15
C LEU A 114 3.89 -3.75 -18.97
N THR A 115 4.09 -4.99 -19.43
CA THR A 115 3.08 -6.05 -19.24
C THR A 115 3.73 -7.38 -18.86
N GLY A 116 3.04 -8.17 -18.06
CA GLY A 116 3.51 -9.50 -17.70
C GLY A 116 4.51 -9.54 -16.55
N GLY A 117 5.23 -10.66 -16.42
CA GLY A 117 6.17 -10.89 -15.32
C GLY A 117 7.48 -10.14 -15.52
N PHE A 118 7.65 -9.07 -14.74
CA PHE A 118 8.79 -8.15 -14.82
C PHE A 118 9.86 -8.47 -13.77
N VAL A 119 11.03 -7.87 -13.95
CA VAL A 119 12.09 -7.84 -12.92
C VAL A 119 12.49 -6.41 -12.60
N LEU A 120 12.84 -6.15 -11.35
CA LEU A 120 13.65 -5.00 -10.95
C LEU A 120 15.11 -5.45 -11.01
N TYR A 121 15.79 -5.12 -12.10
CA TYR A 121 17.05 -5.77 -12.44
C TYR A 121 18.14 -5.48 -11.42
N GLN A 122 18.62 -6.54 -10.77
CA GLN A 122 19.66 -6.49 -9.73
C GLN A 122 20.73 -7.57 -9.94
N GLY A 123 21.00 -7.88 -11.21
CA GLY A 123 21.88 -8.99 -11.61
C GLY A 123 23.36 -8.62 -11.72
N GLY A 124 23.69 -7.33 -11.81
CA GLY A 124 25.07 -6.83 -11.91
C GLY A 124 25.83 -7.18 -13.21
N ALA A 125 25.23 -7.90 -14.14
CA ALA A 125 25.86 -8.28 -15.41
C ALA A 125 25.64 -7.24 -16.51
N PHE A 126 24.46 -6.62 -16.57
CA PHE A 126 24.16 -5.57 -17.57
C PHE A 126 24.81 -4.23 -17.20
N PRO A 127 24.93 -3.30 -18.17
CA PRO A 127 25.39 -1.94 -17.90
C PRO A 127 24.61 -1.26 -16.77
N LYS A 128 25.30 -0.43 -15.97
CA LYS A 128 24.77 0.23 -14.76
C LYS A 128 23.41 0.95 -14.95
N ARG A 129 23.10 1.42 -16.17
CA ARG A 129 21.80 2.07 -16.48
C ARG A 129 20.57 1.17 -16.27
N PHE A 130 20.75 -0.15 -16.29
CA PHE A 130 19.68 -1.12 -16.06
C PHE A 130 19.55 -1.53 -14.59
N GLU A 131 20.54 -1.22 -13.76
CA GLU A 131 20.53 -1.61 -12.34
C GLU A 131 19.42 -0.85 -11.60
N GLY A 132 18.50 -1.58 -10.98
CA GLY A 132 17.27 -1.05 -10.36
C GLY A 132 16.16 -0.69 -11.34
N ALA A 133 16.39 -0.80 -12.65
CA ALA A 133 15.35 -0.54 -13.64
C ALA A 133 14.32 -1.68 -13.69
N CYS A 134 13.08 -1.32 -14.02
CA CYS A 134 12.05 -2.29 -14.34
C CYS A 134 12.24 -2.76 -15.77
N ILE A 135 12.47 -4.05 -15.96
CA ILE A 135 12.51 -4.71 -17.27
C ILE A 135 11.31 -5.64 -17.34
N ALA A 136 10.39 -5.38 -18.26
CA ALA A 136 9.17 -6.14 -18.40
C ALA A 136 9.01 -6.69 -19.83
N PRO A 137 8.47 -7.91 -19.96
CA PRO A 137 7.92 -8.39 -21.21
C PRO A 137 6.88 -7.43 -21.81
N ASN A 138 6.65 -7.61 -23.10
CA ASN A 138 5.55 -7.00 -23.80
C ASN A 138 4.99 -7.97 -24.84
N THR A 139 4.07 -8.81 -24.38
CA THR A 139 3.47 -9.88 -25.18
C THR A 139 2.74 -9.33 -26.40
N ARG A 140 2.12 -8.15 -26.27
CA ARG A 140 1.37 -7.47 -27.36
C ARG A 140 2.28 -6.93 -28.46
N HIS A 141 3.52 -6.57 -28.12
CA HIS A 141 4.46 -5.93 -29.04
C HIS A 141 5.63 -6.83 -29.49
N SER A 142 5.64 -8.12 -29.13
CA SER A 142 6.78 -9.01 -29.41
C SER A 142 8.11 -8.39 -28.97
N ALA A 143 8.13 -7.81 -27.78
CA ALA A 143 9.27 -7.06 -27.27
C ALA A 143 9.41 -7.25 -25.76
N SER A 144 10.53 -6.81 -25.21
CA SER A 144 10.64 -6.47 -23.79
C SER A 144 11.04 -5.02 -23.67
N ARG A 145 10.46 -4.28 -22.73
CA ARG A 145 10.68 -2.86 -22.51
C ARG A 145 11.28 -2.63 -21.14
N TRP A 146 11.85 -1.45 -20.94
CA TRP A 146 12.35 -1.07 -19.64
C TRP A 146 12.05 0.38 -19.31
N SER A 147 11.91 0.62 -18.01
CA SER A 147 11.64 1.92 -17.41
C SER A 147 12.56 2.14 -16.22
N THR A 148 13.03 3.36 -16.03
CA THR A 148 13.71 3.73 -14.78
C THR A 148 12.68 3.90 -13.67
N VAL A 149 13.11 3.67 -12.43
CA VAL A 149 12.30 3.84 -11.21
C VAL A 149 12.99 4.90 -10.36
N GLU A 150 12.23 5.90 -9.91
CA GLU A 150 12.73 7.00 -9.09
C GLU A 150 11.83 7.23 -7.87
N THR A 151 12.40 7.72 -6.78
CA THR A 151 11.67 8.04 -5.55
C THR A 151 10.77 9.26 -5.74
N ARG A 152 9.56 9.21 -5.18
CA ARG A 152 8.60 10.32 -5.13
C ARG A 152 7.84 10.29 -3.80
N GLY A 153 8.33 11.06 -2.83
CA GLY A 153 7.77 11.06 -1.47
C GLY A 153 7.82 9.66 -0.86
N SER A 154 6.70 9.18 -0.33
CA SER A 154 6.50 7.85 0.23
C SER A 154 6.40 6.71 -0.81
N THR A 155 6.46 7.05 -2.10
CA THR A 155 6.27 6.12 -3.21
C THR A 155 7.26 6.41 -4.33
N PHE A 156 6.94 5.98 -5.55
CA PHE A 156 7.84 6.07 -6.70
C PHE A 156 7.15 6.71 -7.91
N ALA A 157 7.99 7.05 -8.89
CA ALA A 157 7.59 7.34 -10.26
C ALA A 157 8.46 6.50 -11.21
N THR A 158 8.04 6.41 -12.46
CA THR A 158 8.74 5.66 -13.50
C THR A 158 8.81 6.46 -14.79
N HIS A 159 9.89 6.27 -15.55
CA HIS A 159 10.05 6.87 -16.88
C HIS A 159 10.32 5.79 -17.91
N ALA A 160 9.55 5.78 -18.98
CA ALA A 160 9.81 4.90 -20.12
C ALA A 160 11.20 5.21 -20.70
N ALA A 161 12.06 4.20 -20.75
CA ALA A 161 13.45 4.37 -21.20
C ALA A 161 13.71 3.77 -22.59
N GLY A 162 12.92 2.77 -23.00
CA GLY A 162 12.91 2.23 -24.36
C GLY A 162 12.68 0.73 -24.40
N ASP A 163 13.00 0.13 -25.55
CA ASP A 163 12.98 -1.32 -25.71
C ASP A 163 14.29 -1.94 -25.19
N PHE A 164 14.17 -3.07 -24.50
CA PHE A 164 15.26 -3.91 -24.02
C PHE A 164 15.55 -5.06 -25.00
N ILE A 165 14.50 -5.70 -25.52
CA ILE A 165 14.56 -6.74 -26.56
C ILE A 165 13.55 -6.37 -27.63
N THR A 166 13.98 -6.40 -28.90
CA THR A 166 13.11 -6.27 -30.07
C THR A 166 13.39 -7.39 -31.06
N THR A 167 12.39 -7.74 -31.86
CA THR A 167 12.53 -8.73 -32.92
C THR A 167 11.53 -8.45 -34.03
N SER A 168 11.85 -8.90 -35.26
CA SER A 168 10.90 -8.94 -36.37
C SER A 168 10.02 -10.20 -36.35
N ASP A 169 10.34 -11.17 -35.49
CA ASP A 169 9.55 -12.39 -35.31
C ASP A 169 8.27 -12.09 -34.52
N ILE A 170 7.16 -11.96 -35.24
CA ILE A 170 5.85 -11.65 -34.66
C ILE A 170 5.26 -12.78 -33.81
N TRP A 171 5.86 -13.97 -33.79
CA TRP A 171 5.46 -15.07 -32.93
C TRP A 171 6.14 -15.03 -31.56
N PHE A 172 7.20 -14.22 -31.39
CA PHE A 172 7.79 -14.00 -30.08
C PHE A 172 6.77 -13.35 -29.14
N ARG A 173 6.46 -14.03 -28.04
CA ARG A 173 5.47 -13.67 -27.02
C ARG A 173 6.10 -13.83 -25.63
N PRO A 174 6.96 -12.90 -25.22
CA PRO A 174 7.51 -12.94 -23.88
C PRO A 174 6.40 -12.68 -22.86
N VAL A 175 6.34 -13.48 -21.80
CA VAL A 175 5.27 -13.43 -20.78
C VAL A 175 5.79 -13.27 -19.37
N ASP A 176 7.01 -13.76 -19.09
CA ASP A 176 7.63 -13.70 -17.78
C ASP A 176 9.15 -13.56 -17.91
N SER A 177 9.82 -13.07 -16.87
CA SER A 177 11.26 -12.85 -16.84
C SER A 177 11.83 -13.04 -15.44
N THR A 178 13.07 -13.54 -15.36
CA THR A 178 13.80 -13.67 -14.09
C THR A 178 15.29 -13.43 -14.29
N VAL A 179 16.03 -13.15 -13.21
CA VAL A 179 17.48 -12.96 -13.23
C VAL A 179 18.16 -14.22 -12.72
N GLY A 180 19.12 -14.73 -13.49
CA GLY A 180 19.87 -15.95 -13.14
C GLY A 180 21.11 -15.70 -12.27
N PRO A 181 21.78 -16.78 -11.83
CA PRO A 181 23.00 -16.73 -11.00
C PRO A 181 24.21 -16.10 -11.72
N ASP A 182 24.18 -16.03 -13.05
CA ASP A 182 25.16 -15.33 -13.88
C ASP A 182 24.82 -13.85 -14.13
N GLY A 183 23.70 -13.37 -13.58
CA GLY A 183 23.20 -12.01 -13.75
C GLY A 183 22.51 -11.77 -15.10
N ALA A 184 22.36 -12.80 -15.94
CA ALA A 184 21.62 -12.73 -17.19
C ALA A 184 20.11 -12.65 -16.94
N LEU A 185 19.38 -12.08 -17.90
CA LEU A 185 17.92 -12.13 -17.93
C LEU A 185 17.47 -13.41 -18.63
N TYR A 186 16.61 -14.18 -17.99
CA TYR A 186 15.95 -15.34 -18.56
C TYR A 186 14.50 -14.97 -18.86
N VAL A 187 14.08 -15.12 -20.11
CA VAL A 187 12.75 -14.72 -20.60
C VAL A 187 11.98 -15.96 -21.02
N ALA A 188 10.80 -16.16 -20.43
CA ALA A 188 9.86 -17.17 -20.86
C ALA A 188 9.05 -16.61 -22.05
N ASP A 189 9.24 -17.24 -23.20
CA ASP A 189 8.55 -16.93 -24.45
C ASP A 189 7.51 -18.00 -24.72
N TRP A 190 6.24 -17.63 -24.63
CA TRP A 190 5.13 -18.52 -24.94
C TRP A 190 5.18 -18.99 -26.41
N TYR A 191 5.76 -18.17 -27.29
CA TYR A 191 5.89 -18.36 -28.72
C TYR A 191 4.58 -18.77 -29.41
N ASP A 192 3.75 -17.77 -29.72
CA ASP A 192 2.46 -17.98 -30.34
C ASP A 192 2.08 -16.78 -31.23
N TYR A 193 1.44 -17.05 -32.36
CA TYR A 193 0.93 -15.99 -33.22
C TYR A 193 -0.16 -15.17 -32.52
N ASN A 194 -1.03 -15.80 -31.74
CA ASN A 194 -2.24 -15.20 -31.19
C ASN A 194 -2.21 -15.15 -29.66
N ILE A 195 -2.39 -13.95 -29.11
CA ILE A 195 -2.39 -13.70 -27.66
C ILE A 195 -3.78 -13.87 -27.02
N SER A 196 -4.80 -14.10 -27.83
CA SER A 196 -6.20 -14.19 -27.40
C SER A 196 -6.71 -15.62 -27.45
N HIS A 197 -7.77 -15.86 -26.69
CA HIS A 197 -8.53 -17.10 -26.74
C HIS A 197 -9.44 -17.22 -27.97
N SER A 198 -9.68 -16.12 -28.69
CA SER A 198 -10.49 -16.12 -29.91
C SER A 198 -9.63 -16.34 -31.15
N SER A 199 -10.13 -17.13 -32.10
CA SER A 199 -9.48 -17.32 -33.40
C SER A 199 -9.38 -15.98 -34.15
N PRO A 200 -8.20 -15.64 -34.71
CA PRO A 200 -8.04 -14.43 -35.52
C PRO A 200 -8.92 -14.43 -36.77
N LYS A 201 -9.28 -15.61 -37.28
CA LYS A 201 -10.11 -15.78 -38.48
C LYS A 201 -11.60 -15.71 -38.17
N ASN A 202 -12.01 -16.25 -37.03
CA ASN A 202 -13.40 -16.24 -36.59
C ASN A 202 -13.48 -16.04 -35.07
N ARG A 203 -13.92 -14.86 -34.63
CA ARG A 203 -13.95 -14.53 -33.19
C ARG A 203 -14.92 -15.39 -32.37
N SER A 204 -15.85 -16.11 -33.02
CA SER A 204 -16.72 -17.08 -32.35
C SER A 204 -16.06 -18.45 -32.11
N GLU A 205 -14.91 -18.72 -32.74
CA GLU A 205 -14.14 -19.94 -32.55
C GLU A 205 -13.03 -19.74 -31.52
N TRP A 206 -12.79 -20.77 -30.72
CA TRP A 206 -11.71 -20.77 -29.74
C TRP A 206 -10.38 -21.08 -30.43
N TYR A 207 -9.39 -20.22 -30.24
CA TYR A 207 -8.02 -20.52 -30.62
C TYR A 207 -7.38 -21.44 -29.57
N GLN A 208 -6.73 -22.50 -30.02
CA GLN A 208 -5.92 -23.34 -29.15
C GLN A 208 -4.44 -22.96 -29.32
N PRO A 209 -3.83 -22.36 -28.30
CA PRO A 209 -2.41 -22.04 -28.33
C PRO A 209 -1.55 -23.29 -28.41
N SER A 210 -0.38 -23.15 -29.01
CA SER A 210 0.59 -24.24 -29.01
C SER A 210 1.06 -24.55 -27.58
N ARG A 211 1.28 -25.84 -27.30
CA ARG A 211 1.80 -26.32 -26.02
C ARG A 211 3.26 -26.78 -26.11
N ASP A 212 3.77 -26.92 -27.33
CA ASP A 212 5.07 -27.57 -27.60
C ASP A 212 6.13 -26.58 -28.09
N ASP A 213 5.74 -25.36 -28.47
CA ASP A 213 6.64 -24.40 -29.12
C ASP A 213 7.24 -23.34 -28.17
N GLY A 214 6.90 -23.40 -26.87
CA GLY A 214 7.41 -22.46 -25.88
C GLY A 214 8.94 -22.49 -25.75
N ARG A 215 9.55 -21.33 -25.52
CA ARG A 215 11.02 -21.14 -25.49
C ARG A 215 11.45 -20.43 -24.21
N VAL A 216 12.69 -20.70 -23.78
CA VAL A 216 13.36 -19.92 -22.73
C VAL A 216 14.61 -19.28 -23.31
N TRP A 217 14.64 -17.96 -23.32
CA TRP A 217 15.79 -17.19 -23.80
C TRP A 217 16.68 -16.80 -22.63
N ARG A 218 17.99 -16.97 -22.78
CA ARG A 218 18.99 -16.34 -21.92
C ARG A 218 19.58 -15.13 -22.64
N VAL A 219 19.37 -13.94 -22.08
CA VAL A 219 19.87 -12.67 -22.60
C VAL A 219 20.98 -12.18 -21.68
N ALA A 220 22.17 -11.98 -22.23
CA ALA A 220 23.35 -11.57 -21.47
C ALA A 220 24.31 -10.78 -22.36
N PRO A 221 25.17 -9.92 -21.79
CA PRO A 221 26.34 -9.41 -22.50
C PRO A 221 27.20 -10.57 -23.01
N SER A 222 27.83 -10.42 -24.17
CA SER A 222 28.65 -11.47 -24.79
C SER A 222 29.85 -11.90 -23.94
N SER A 223 30.31 -11.04 -23.02
CA SER A 223 31.38 -11.32 -22.07
C SER A 223 30.95 -12.17 -20.87
N VAL A 224 29.64 -12.40 -20.66
CA VAL A 224 29.12 -13.08 -19.47
C VAL A 224 28.82 -14.56 -19.80
N PRO A 225 29.67 -15.50 -19.35
CA PRO A 225 29.45 -16.91 -19.63
C PRO A 225 28.21 -17.43 -18.87
N PRO A 226 27.51 -18.45 -19.42
CA PRO A 226 26.40 -19.07 -18.72
C PRO A 226 26.89 -19.84 -17.50
N LYS A 227 26.15 -19.74 -16.39
CA LYS A 227 26.27 -20.67 -15.26
C LYS A 227 25.28 -21.81 -15.42
N ARG A 228 25.74 -23.05 -15.30
CA ARG A 228 24.92 -24.26 -15.46
C ARG A 228 24.45 -24.79 -14.10
N ALA A 229 23.33 -25.50 -14.11
CA ALA A 229 22.88 -26.23 -12.94
C ALA A 229 23.95 -27.27 -12.55
N GLY A 230 24.28 -27.33 -11.26
CA GLY A 230 25.34 -28.20 -10.73
C GLY A 230 26.71 -27.53 -10.61
N ASP A 231 26.94 -26.35 -11.21
CA ASP A 231 28.21 -25.62 -11.07
C ASP A 231 28.41 -25.04 -9.65
N PHE A 232 27.33 -24.93 -8.87
CA PHE A 232 27.33 -24.39 -7.52
C PHE A 232 26.19 -25.00 -6.69
N ASP A 233 26.39 -25.12 -5.38
CA ASP A 233 25.35 -25.51 -4.42
C ASP A 233 25.50 -24.69 -3.13
N LEU A 234 24.65 -23.68 -2.97
CA LEU A 234 24.69 -22.81 -1.79
C LEU A 234 24.29 -23.52 -0.50
N SER A 235 23.58 -24.65 -0.58
CA SER A 235 23.16 -25.41 0.60
C SER A 235 24.33 -26.11 1.30
N THR A 236 25.46 -26.29 0.61
CA THR A 236 26.68 -26.89 1.15
C THR A 236 27.63 -25.88 1.78
N LEU A 237 27.43 -24.58 1.55
CA LEU A 237 28.29 -23.52 2.09
C LEU A 237 28.15 -23.41 3.61
N SER A 238 29.25 -23.07 4.28
CA SER A 238 29.25 -22.70 5.70
C SER A 238 28.48 -21.40 5.94
N ASN A 239 28.12 -21.14 7.20
CA ASN A 239 27.46 -19.90 7.57
C ASN A 239 28.29 -18.66 7.22
N ALA A 240 29.61 -18.71 7.41
CA ALA A 240 30.49 -17.59 7.08
C ALA A 240 30.53 -17.31 5.57
N GLU A 241 30.58 -18.36 4.75
CA GLU A 241 30.54 -18.23 3.28
C GLU A 241 29.18 -17.69 2.81
N LEU A 242 28.07 -18.11 3.41
CA LEU A 242 26.76 -17.56 3.10
C LEU A 242 26.63 -16.08 3.51
N VAL A 243 27.18 -15.68 4.66
CA VAL A 243 27.19 -14.27 5.10
C VAL A 243 27.97 -13.40 4.11
N ALA A 244 29.10 -13.89 3.58
CA ALA A 244 29.85 -13.17 2.55
C ALA A 244 29.02 -12.91 1.27
N LEU A 245 28.07 -13.78 0.93
CA LEU A 245 27.19 -13.58 -0.22
C LEU A 245 26.20 -12.43 -0.06
N LEU A 246 25.97 -11.92 1.15
CA LEU A 246 25.09 -10.75 1.36
C LEU A 246 25.63 -9.47 0.72
N SER A 247 26.92 -9.44 0.37
CA SER A 247 27.57 -8.34 -0.36
C SER A 247 27.71 -8.63 -1.86
N HIS A 248 27.16 -9.73 -2.37
CA HIS A 248 27.33 -10.12 -3.77
C HIS A 248 26.62 -9.13 -4.71
N PRO A 249 27.23 -8.73 -5.85
CA PRO A 249 26.63 -7.74 -6.76
C PRO A 249 25.33 -8.24 -7.42
N ASN A 250 25.26 -9.54 -7.74
CA ASN A 250 24.03 -10.19 -8.19
C ASN A 250 23.16 -10.59 -6.98
N ASP A 251 22.00 -9.96 -6.86
CA ASP A 251 21.05 -10.15 -5.75
C ASP A 251 20.44 -11.55 -5.72
N TRP A 252 20.53 -12.32 -6.81
CA TRP A 252 20.16 -13.75 -6.82
C TRP A 252 20.87 -14.51 -5.68
N TYR A 253 22.18 -14.30 -5.49
CA TYR A 253 22.95 -14.93 -4.42
C TYR A 253 22.52 -14.45 -3.04
N VAL A 254 22.26 -13.15 -2.90
CA VAL A 254 21.80 -12.54 -1.65
C VAL A 254 20.46 -13.15 -1.22
N ARG A 255 19.50 -13.24 -2.14
CA ARG A 255 18.18 -13.86 -1.90
C ARG A 255 18.29 -15.34 -1.57
N GLN A 256 19.12 -16.09 -2.28
CA GLN A 256 19.31 -17.52 -1.98
C GLN A 256 20.03 -17.75 -0.64
N ALA A 257 21.03 -16.93 -0.29
CA ALA A 257 21.69 -17.00 1.01
C ALA A 257 20.69 -16.73 2.14
N ARG A 258 19.83 -15.71 1.99
CA ARG A 258 18.77 -15.41 2.95
C ARG A 258 17.77 -16.57 3.10
N ARG A 259 17.43 -17.24 2.00
CA ARG A 259 16.61 -18.46 2.03
C ARG A 259 17.30 -19.58 2.81
N GLN A 260 18.60 -19.79 2.62
CA GLN A 260 19.37 -20.76 3.40
C GLN A 260 19.38 -20.40 4.90
N PHE A 261 19.48 -19.12 5.26
CA PHE A 261 19.37 -18.68 6.66
C PHE A 261 18.00 -18.99 7.26
N ALA A 262 16.91 -18.72 6.51
CA ALA A 262 15.54 -19.02 6.93
C ALA A 262 15.27 -20.53 7.10
N GLU A 263 15.88 -21.36 6.26
CA GLU A 263 15.78 -22.82 6.33
C GLU A 263 16.59 -23.38 7.51
N ARG A 264 17.84 -22.92 7.68
CA ARG A 264 18.76 -23.40 8.72
C ARG A 264 18.40 -22.92 10.12
N ARG A 265 18.08 -21.62 10.28
CA ARG A 265 17.89 -20.93 11.57
C ARG A 265 18.97 -21.26 12.60
N ASP A 266 20.22 -21.36 12.16
CA ASP A 266 21.33 -21.64 13.05
C ASP A 266 21.58 -20.42 13.96
N PRO A 267 21.45 -20.53 15.30
CA PRO A 267 21.69 -19.42 16.21
C PRO A 267 23.10 -18.82 16.09
N LYS A 268 24.07 -19.58 15.56
CA LYS A 268 25.43 -19.09 15.31
C LYS A 268 25.51 -18.05 14.19
N LEU A 269 24.46 -17.86 13.39
CA LEU A 269 24.38 -16.80 12.37
C LEU A 269 24.21 -15.41 12.99
N VAL A 270 23.48 -15.31 14.11
CA VAL A 270 23.11 -14.01 14.69
C VAL A 270 24.35 -13.19 15.07
N PRO A 271 25.37 -13.75 15.76
CA PRO A 271 26.59 -13.00 16.06
C PRO A 271 27.33 -12.52 14.80
N LEU A 272 27.39 -13.33 13.74
CA LEU A 272 28.10 -12.99 12.50
C LEU A 272 27.43 -11.84 11.72
N LEU A 273 26.11 -11.73 11.83
CA LEU A 273 25.33 -10.70 11.15
C LEU A 273 25.19 -9.41 11.97
N THR A 274 25.37 -9.51 13.29
CA THR A 274 25.18 -8.39 14.21
C THR A 274 26.14 -7.24 13.92
N ASP A 275 27.40 -7.51 13.60
CA ASP A 275 28.36 -6.47 13.22
C ASP A 275 28.03 -5.83 11.87
N MET A 276 27.49 -6.63 10.94
CA MET A 276 27.07 -6.15 9.62
C MET A 276 25.86 -5.21 9.69
N LEU A 277 25.02 -5.32 10.73
CA LEU A 277 23.90 -4.41 10.97
C LEU A 277 24.35 -2.95 11.19
N ASP A 278 25.56 -2.75 11.71
CA ASP A 278 26.15 -1.43 11.96
C ASP A 278 27.02 -0.93 10.79
N SER A 279 26.96 -1.61 9.64
CA SER A 279 27.73 -1.19 8.46
C SER A 279 27.34 0.22 8.01
N ASP A 280 28.34 1.00 7.60
CA ASP A 280 28.14 2.29 6.93
C ASP A 280 27.45 2.11 5.56
N ASP A 281 27.49 0.91 4.98
CA ASP A 281 26.74 0.58 3.76
C ASP A 281 25.28 0.25 4.13
N PRO A 282 24.29 1.09 3.75
CA PRO A 282 22.88 0.86 4.05
C PRO A 282 22.35 -0.46 3.50
N ARG A 283 22.88 -0.93 2.35
CA ARG A 283 22.47 -2.21 1.79
C ARG A 283 22.93 -3.33 2.72
N GLN A 284 24.18 -3.33 3.15
CA GLN A 284 24.70 -4.38 4.03
C GLN A 284 23.95 -4.42 5.37
N ALA A 285 23.73 -3.26 6.00
CA ALA A 285 22.98 -3.15 7.24
C ALA A 285 21.57 -3.74 7.11
N LEU A 286 20.86 -3.41 6.02
CA LEU A 286 19.52 -3.93 5.77
C LEU A 286 19.51 -5.44 5.49
N GLN A 287 20.50 -5.93 4.74
CA GLN A 287 20.66 -7.37 4.48
C GLN A 287 20.91 -8.15 5.77
N ALA A 288 21.70 -7.59 6.69
CA ALA A 288 21.92 -8.16 8.01
C ALA A 288 20.63 -8.21 8.82
N LEU A 289 19.87 -7.11 8.89
CA LEU A 289 18.58 -7.06 9.60
C LEU A 289 17.63 -8.17 9.12
N TRP A 290 17.41 -8.28 7.82
CA TRP A 290 16.54 -9.33 7.26
C TRP A 290 17.07 -10.73 7.54
N SER A 291 18.38 -10.94 7.40
CA SER A 291 19.01 -12.25 7.64
C SER A 291 18.91 -12.68 9.10
N ILE A 292 19.06 -11.74 10.04
CA ILE A 292 18.85 -11.95 11.48
C ILE A 292 17.39 -12.32 11.74
N TYR A 293 16.44 -11.57 11.16
CA TYR A 293 15.01 -11.81 11.33
C TYR A 293 14.61 -13.20 10.86
N VAL A 294 14.94 -13.59 9.63
CA VAL A 294 14.55 -14.91 9.09
C VAL A 294 15.26 -16.06 9.80
N SER A 295 16.45 -15.83 10.37
CA SER A 295 17.13 -16.80 11.22
C SER A 295 16.43 -16.96 12.57
N GLY A 296 15.55 -16.03 12.95
CA GLY A 296 14.84 -16.02 14.23
C GLY A 296 15.58 -15.31 15.36
N GLY A 297 16.54 -14.45 15.04
CA GLY A 297 17.35 -13.70 16.01
C GLY A 297 16.82 -12.31 16.34
N PHE A 298 15.71 -11.86 15.76
CA PHE A 298 15.19 -10.50 15.97
C PHE A 298 14.48 -10.38 17.33
N ASP A 299 15.25 -10.04 18.35
CA ASP A 299 14.76 -9.75 19.71
C ASP A 299 14.64 -8.24 19.98
N GLY A 300 14.26 -7.88 21.21
CA GLY A 300 14.08 -6.48 21.59
C GLY A 300 15.37 -5.64 21.57
N ALA A 301 16.53 -6.24 21.84
CA ALA A 301 17.81 -5.53 21.82
C ALA A 301 18.24 -5.22 20.37
N LEU A 302 18.10 -6.20 19.48
CA LEU A 302 18.34 -6.00 18.05
C LEU A 302 17.31 -5.05 17.42
N ALA A 303 16.05 -5.09 17.86
CA ALA A 303 15.05 -4.13 17.43
C ALA A 303 15.44 -2.70 17.82
N ALA A 304 15.81 -2.46 19.10
CA ALA A 304 16.27 -1.14 19.55
C ALA A 304 17.50 -0.65 18.77
N ARG A 305 18.48 -1.53 18.51
CA ARG A 305 19.66 -1.22 17.70
C ARG A 305 19.30 -0.85 16.27
N ALA A 306 18.41 -1.60 15.62
CA ALA A 306 17.96 -1.33 14.26
C ALA A 306 17.16 -0.02 14.16
N LEU A 307 16.35 0.31 15.16
CA LEU A 307 15.62 1.58 15.25
C LEU A 307 16.56 2.79 15.39
N ALA A 308 17.73 2.60 16.01
CA ALA A 308 18.77 3.61 16.13
C ALA A 308 19.69 3.73 14.89
N SER A 309 19.48 2.91 13.85
CA SER A 309 20.32 2.92 12.65
C SER A 309 20.25 4.28 11.93
N PRO A 310 21.38 4.79 11.37
CA PRO A 310 21.35 6.00 10.55
C PRO A 310 20.59 5.79 9.23
N HIS A 311 20.41 4.54 8.81
CA HIS A 311 19.82 4.19 7.51
C HIS A 311 18.30 4.06 7.59
N GLU A 312 17.58 4.89 6.83
CA GLU A 312 16.12 4.95 6.86
C GLU A 312 15.43 3.62 6.56
N TYR A 313 15.93 2.83 5.62
CA TYR A 313 15.33 1.53 5.29
C TYR A 313 15.54 0.49 6.39
N VAL A 314 16.63 0.56 7.16
CA VAL A 314 16.84 -0.32 8.33
C VAL A 314 15.80 0.02 9.40
N ARG A 315 15.58 1.31 9.68
CA ARG A 315 14.55 1.77 10.62
C ARG A 315 13.15 1.37 10.14
N ALA A 316 12.81 1.64 8.89
CA ALA A 316 11.50 1.30 8.33
C ALA A 316 11.24 -0.22 8.43
N TRP A 317 12.20 -1.06 8.05
CA TRP A 317 12.03 -2.50 8.17
C TRP A 317 11.95 -2.98 9.62
N ALA A 318 12.74 -2.42 10.55
CA ALA A 318 12.60 -2.74 11.97
C ALA A 318 11.17 -2.45 12.48
N ILE A 319 10.59 -1.32 12.07
CA ILE A 319 9.22 -0.92 12.42
C ILE A 319 8.17 -1.86 11.81
N ARG A 320 8.38 -2.31 10.57
CA ARG A 320 7.50 -3.31 9.93
C ARG A 320 7.55 -4.65 10.68
N LEU A 321 8.76 -5.14 10.99
CA LEU A 321 8.95 -6.42 11.66
C LEU A 321 8.40 -6.41 13.09
N LEU A 322 8.51 -5.29 13.81
CA LEU A 322 7.83 -5.08 15.10
C LEU A 322 6.31 -5.04 14.95
N GLY A 323 5.81 -4.30 13.96
CA GLY A 323 4.37 -4.17 13.69
C GLY A 323 3.70 -5.48 13.23
N ASP A 324 4.48 -6.42 12.70
CA ASP A 324 3.97 -7.74 12.29
C ASP A 324 3.49 -8.58 13.49
N ALA A 325 4.06 -8.35 14.69
CA ALA A 325 3.59 -8.97 15.93
C ALA A 325 2.25 -8.42 16.45
N ARG A 326 1.75 -7.31 15.89
CA ARG A 326 0.48 -6.63 16.25
C ARG A 326 0.39 -6.17 17.71
N SER A 327 1.50 -6.19 18.44
CA SER A 327 1.65 -5.64 19.79
C SER A 327 3.12 -5.39 20.03
N ILE A 328 3.47 -4.18 20.45
CA ILE A 328 4.85 -3.75 20.67
C ILE A 328 5.09 -3.65 22.17
N PRO A 329 6.20 -4.20 22.70
CA PRO A 329 6.57 -4.05 24.10
C PRO A 329 6.74 -2.57 24.50
N PRO A 330 6.35 -2.15 25.72
CA PRO A 330 6.36 -0.74 26.11
C PRO A 330 7.67 0.02 25.86
N PRO A 331 8.87 -0.51 26.18
CA PRO A 331 10.12 0.21 25.94
C PRO A 331 10.40 0.49 24.45
N LEU A 332 9.99 -0.43 23.57
CA LEU A 332 10.11 -0.25 22.12
C LEU A 332 9.04 0.69 21.59
N LEU A 333 7.84 0.66 22.15
CA LEU A 333 6.77 1.59 21.80
C LEU A 333 7.14 3.03 22.15
N GLU A 334 7.68 3.28 23.35
CA GLU A 334 8.20 4.57 23.76
C GLU A 334 9.24 5.09 22.78
N ASN A 335 10.19 4.23 22.39
CA ASN A 335 11.16 4.56 21.34
C ASN A 335 10.47 4.94 20.03
N LEU A 336 9.50 4.15 19.53
CA LEU A 336 8.79 4.45 18.29
C LEU A 336 8.02 5.78 18.33
N VAL A 337 7.43 6.14 19.47
CA VAL A 337 6.73 7.42 19.66
C VAL A 337 7.73 8.58 19.64
N GLU A 338 8.84 8.47 20.36
CA GLU A 338 9.92 9.45 20.32
C GLU A 338 10.43 9.64 18.90
N ARG A 339 10.70 8.54 18.18
CA ARG A 339 11.11 8.56 16.77
C ARG A 339 10.05 9.20 15.87
N ALA A 340 8.77 8.92 16.09
CA ALA A 340 7.71 9.49 15.28
C ALA A 340 7.68 11.03 15.38
N SER A 341 8.11 11.60 16.51
CA SER A 341 8.10 13.05 16.74
C SER A 341 9.12 13.83 15.91
N ASP A 342 10.22 13.20 15.49
CA ASP A 342 11.33 13.88 14.79
C ASP A 342 11.90 13.15 13.56
N GLU A 343 11.30 12.05 13.11
CA GLU A 343 11.77 11.26 11.97
C GLU A 343 11.78 12.06 10.65
N PRO A 344 12.97 12.33 10.07
CA PRO A 344 13.07 13.09 8.82
C PRO A 344 12.63 12.31 7.59
N SER A 345 12.71 10.98 7.60
CA SER A 345 12.40 10.14 6.43
C SER A 345 10.91 9.91 6.24
N VAL A 346 10.38 10.34 5.10
CA VAL A 346 9.00 10.04 4.67
C VAL A 346 8.74 8.52 4.52
N ILE A 347 9.79 7.74 4.22
CA ILE A 347 9.72 6.28 4.09
C ILE A 347 9.44 5.66 5.46
N VAL A 348 10.14 6.14 6.49
CA VAL A 348 9.95 5.67 7.86
C VAL A 348 8.59 6.11 8.41
N ARG A 349 8.18 7.37 8.17
CA ARG A 349 6.84 7.86 8.56
C ARG A 349 5.72 7.08 7.87
N SER A 350 5.86 6.76 6.59
CA SER A 350 4.94 5.89 5.84
C SER A 350 4.80 4.51 6.51
N GLN A 351 5.92 3.89 6.90
CA GLN A 351 5.89 2.60 7.57
C GLN A 351 5.36 2.68 9.01
N LEU A 352 5.61 3.77 9.75
CA LEU A 352 4.98 4.02 11.05
C LEU A 352 3.46 4.10 10.91
N ALA A 353 2.93 4.79 9.90
CA ALA A 353 1.50 4.85 9.63
C ALA A 353 0.91 3.47 9.29
N CYS A 354 1.61 2.68 8.45
CA CYS A 354 1.22 1.29 8.15
C CYS A 354 1.20 0.42 9.43
N THR A 355 2.22 0.55 10.27
CA THR A 355 2.33 -0.19 11.54
C THR A 355 1.24 0.25 12.52
N ALA A 356 0.97 1.54 12.67
CA ALA A 356 -0.07 2.06 13.58
C ALA A 356 -1.45 1.45 13.29
N LYS A 357 -1.81 1.29 12.01
CA LYS A 357 -3.06 0.59 11.64
C LYS A 357 -3.16 -0.83 12.21
N ARG A 358 -2.03 -1.55 12.34
CA ARG A 358 -1.99 -2.94 12.82
C ARG A 358 -2.02 -3.08 14.34
N LEU A 359 -1.72 -2.01 15.07
CA LEU A 359 -1.61 -2.03 16.53
C LEU A 359 -2.96 -1.76 17.21
N PRO A 360 -3.16 -2.17 18.47
CA PRO A 360 -4.29 -1.73 19.29
C PRO A 360 -4.29 -0.21 19.43
N ALA A 361 -5.47 0.39 19.63
CA ALA A 361 -5.63 1.85 19.73
C ALA A 361 -4.72 2.48 20.81
N GLU A 362 -4.52 1.80 21.94
CA GLU A 362 -3.59 2.22 23.00
C GLU A 362 -2.17 2.50 22.51
N GLN A 363 -1.66 1.72 21.55
CA GLN A 363 -0.32 1.88 20.99
C GLN A 363 -0.32 2.71 19.70
N ALA A 364 -1.40 2.65 18.92
CA ALA A 364 -1.51 3.35 17.65
C ALA A 364 -1.70 4.86 17.82
N MET A 365 -2.55 5.29 18.75
CA MET A 365 -2.93 6.71 18.88
C MET A 365 -1.76 7.63 19.24
N PRO A 366 -0.83 7.27 20.16
CA PRO A 366 0.36 8.09 20.41
C PRO A 366 1.24 8.27 19.16
N LEU A 367 1.42 7.21 18.35
CA LEU A 367 2.17 7.30 17.10
C LEU A 367 1.48 8.23 16.10
N LEU A 368 0.17 8.09 15.94
CA LEU A 368 -0.63 8.90 15.01
C LEU A 368 -0.64 10.37 15.42
N ALA A 369 -0.67 10.67 16.72
CA ALA A 369 -0.63 12.04 17.23
C ALA A 369 0.67 12.76 16.84
N GLU A 370 1.81 12.07 16.82
CA GLU A 370 3.08 12.64 16.36
C GLU A 370 3.12 12.76 14.83
N LEU A 371 2.71 11.74 14.09
CA LEU A 371 2.76 11.74 12.62
C LEU A 371 1.85 12.81 11.99
N LEU A 372 0.74 13.16 12.63
CA LEU A 372 -0.17 14.20 12.14
C LEU A 372 0.42 15.62 12.17
N ARG A 373 1.55 15.82 12.85
CA ARG A 373 2.22 17.12 12.99
C ARG A 373 3.12 17.49 11.81
N TYR A 374 3.32 16.58 10.85
CA TYR A 374 4.22 16.81 9.71
C TYR A 374 3.51 17.54 8.57
N ASP A 375 3.67 18.86 8.51
CA ASP A 375 3.18 19.68 7.39
C ASP A 375 3.74 19.23 6.03
N ALA A 376 4.96 18.69 6.01
CA ALA A 376 5.60 18.16 4.81
C ALA A 376 4.84 16.96 4.20
N ASP A 377 4.05 16.24 5.00
CA ASP A 377 3.32 15.05 4.56
C ASP A 377 1.93 15.38 4.00
N VAL A 378 1.51 16.64 4.04
CA VAL A 378 0.21 17.09 3.52
C VAL A 378 0.08 16.77 2.03
N GLU A 379 1.12 17.06 1.25
CA GLU A 379 1.17 16.83 -0.20
C GLU A 379 1.83 15.51 -0.60
N ASP A 380 2.21 14.69 0.38
CA ASP A 380 2.73 13.36 0.08
C ASP A 380 1.67 12.45 -0.54
N VAL A 381 2.12 11.52 -1.38
CA VAL A 381 1.23 10.67 -2.18
C VAL A 381 0.49 9.63 -1.33
N HIS A 382 1.14 9.04 -0.32
CA HIS A 382 0.51 7.99 0.50
C HIS A 382 0.12 8.44 1.91
N LEU A 383 0.95 9.25 2.59
CA LEU A 383 0.81 9.54 4.01
C LEU A 383 -0.60 9.99 4.43
N PRO A 384 -1.26 10.95 3.74
CA PRO A 384 -2.60 11.40 4.12
C PRO A 384 -3.64 10.28 4.22
N LEU A 385 -3.58 9.28 3.32
CA LEU A 385 -4.51 8.15 3.34
C LEU A 385 -4.04 7.06 4.32
N LEU A 386 -2.74 6.81 4.45
CA LEU A 386 -2.24 5.86 5.46
C LEU A 386 -2.62 6.28 6.87
N LEU A 387 -2.46 7.57 7.20
CA LEU A 387 -2.85 8.13 8.50
C LEU A 387 -4.37 8.06 8.69
N TRP A 388 -5.15 8.38 7.66
CA TRP A 388 -6.60 8.20 7.69
C TRP A 388 -6.98 6.74 7.99
N TRP A 389 -6.44 5.77 7.24
CA TRP A 389 -6.78 4.35 7.43
C TRP A 389 -6.35 3.81 8.79
N ALA A 390 -5.27 4.33 9.37
CA ALA A 390 -4.85 3.96 10.72
C ALA A 390 -5.82 4.48 11.78
N ILE A 391 -6.32 5.72 11.65
CA ILE A 391 -7.33 6.31 12.56
C ILE A 391 -8.68 5.61 12.37
N GLU A 392 -9.09 5.38 11.12
CA GLU A 392 -10.36 4.74 10.78
C GLU A 392 -10.49 3.34 11.41
N ASP A 393 -9.41 2.56 11.39
CA ASP A 393 -9.35 1.22 12.00
C ASP A 393 -9.63 1.25 13.52
N LYS A 394 -9.34 2.39 14.18
CA LYS A 394 -9.59 2.61 15.62
C LYS A 394 -10.88 3.35 15.92
N ALA A 395 -11.45 4.05 14.94
CA ALA A 395 -12.54 5.01 15.12
C ALA A 395 -13.74 4.43 15.88
N LEU A 396 -14.08 3.15 15.62
CA LEU A 396 -15.19 2.46 16.29
C LEU A 396 -14.76 1.42 17.32
N SER A 397 -13.60 0.81 17.13
CA SER A 397 -13.10 -0.22 18.04
C SER A 397 -12.67 0.39 19.39
N ASP A 398 -12.25 1.65 19.39
CA ASP A 398 -11.88 2.39 20.60
C ASP A 398 -12.08 3.91 20.43
N THR A 399 -13.34 4.33 20.24
CA THR A 399 -13.71 5.76 20.11
C THR A 399 -13.21 6.60 21.28
N GLY A 400 -13.19 6.03 22.50
CA GLY A 400 -12.72 6.68 23.72
C GLY A 400 -11.22 7.00 23.72
N ARG A 401 -10.41 6.41 22.84
CA ARG A 401 -9.00 6.80 22.61
C ARG A 401 -8.79 7.65 21.38
N VAL A 402 -9.73 7.63 20.43
CA VAL A 402 -9.65 8.43 19.21
C VAL A 402 -10.07 9.87 19.45
N LEU A 403 -11.22 10.11 20.09
CA LEU A 403 -11.74 11.47 20.32
C LEU A 403 -10.85 12.35 21.20
N PRO A 404 -10.15 11.84 22.24
CA PRO A 404 -9.23 12.65 23.03
C PRO A 404 -8.13 13.35 22.24
N LEU A 405 -7.75 12.83 21.06
CA LEU A 405 -6.83 13.51 20.15
C LEU A 405 -7.30 14.94 19.80
N PHE A 406 -8.62 15.15 19.73
CA PHE A 406 -9.24 16.42 19.37
C PHE A 406 -9.56 17.33 20.56
N GLN A 407 -9.19 16.93 21.79
CA GLN A 407 -9.33 17.82 22.96
C GLN A 407 -8.35 19.00 22.93
N SER A 408 -7.21 18.85 22.26
CA SER A 408 -6.24 19.93 22.08
C SER A 408 -6.65 20.82 20.89
N PRO A 409 -6.91 22.12 21.09
CA PRO A 409 -7.23 23.03 19.99
C PRO A 409 -6.14 23.10 18.90
N ASP A 410 -4.88 22.87 19.26
CA ASP A 410 -3.75 22.89 18.32
C ASP A 410 -3.85 21.77 17.27
N VAL A 411 -4.42 20.62 17.65
CA VAL A 411 -4.60 19.48 16.73
C VAL A 411 -5.55 19.85 15.59
N TRP A 412 -6.57 20.65 15.86
CA TRP A 412 -7.48 21.16 14.84
C TRP A 412 -6.80 22.11 13.86
N GLN A 413 -5.66 22.71 14.22
CA GLN A 413 -4.91 23.58 13.32
C GLN A 413 -3.92 22.83 12.43
N LEU A 414 -3.65 21.54 12.71
CA LEU A 414 -2.75 20.74 11.91
C LEU A 414 -3.29 20.55 10.47
N PRO A 415 -2.52 20.89 9.42
CA PRO A 415 -2.97 20.80 8.04
C PRO A 415 -3.48 19.41 7.63
N LEU A 416 -2.82 18.34 8.07
CA LEU A 416 -3.26 16.96 7.83
C LEU A 416 -4.63 16.69 8.47
N VAL A 417 -4.84 17.16 9.69
CA VAL A 417 -6.09 16.95 10.44
C VAL A 417 -7.24 17.65 9.76
N ARG A 418 -7.06 18.94 9.43
CA ARG A 418 -8.09 19.76 8.76
C ARG A 418 -8.48 19.21 7.41
N ARG A 419 -7.48 18.84 6.58
CA ARG A 419 -7.73 18.48 5.18
C ARG A 419 -8.21 17.04 5.02
N PHE A 420 -7.82 16.14 5.92
CA PHE A 420 -7.96 14.71 5.68
C PHE A 420 -8.58 13.88 6.80
N ILE A 421 -8.62 14.37 8.04
CA ILE A 421 -9.05 13.56 9.18
C ILE A 421 -10.44 13.95 9.68
N VAL A 422 -10.69 15.21 10.03
CA VAL A 422 -11.91 15.64 10.74
C VAL A 422 -13.19 15.23 9.99
N ALA A 423 -13.34 15.67 8.74
CA ALA A 423 -14.54 15.37 7.94
C ALA A 423 -14.68 13.86 7.69
N ARG A 424 -13.58 13.13 7.50
CA ARG A 424 -13.61 11.68 7.30
C ARG A 424 -14.01 10.92 8.56
N LEU A 425 -13.51 11.35 9.72
CA LEU A 425 -13.85 10.77 11.02
C LEU A 425 -15.33 10.97 11.33
N ALA A 426 -15.83 12.19 11.17
CA ALA A 426 -17.26 12.50 11.33
C ALA A 426 -18.12 11.66 10.38
N ARG A 427 -17.69 11.52 9.11
CA ARG A 427 -18.35 10.63 8.14
C ARG A 427 -18.36 9.18 8.60
N ARG A 428 -17.23 8.67 9.12
CA ARG A 428 -17.10 7.28 9.58
C ARG A 428 -18.00 6.99 10.77
N LEU A 429 -18.01 7.88 11.77
CA LEU A 429 -18.81 7.76 12.98
C LEU A 429 -20.32 7.80 12.66
N ALA A 430 -20.74 8.73 11.80
CA ALA A 430 -22.12 8.85 11.37
C ALA A 430 -22.58 7.68 10.47
N ALA A 431 -21.68 7.09 9.67
CA ALA A 431 -22.04 6.02 8.73
C ALA A 431 -22.55 4.73 9.39
N GLU A 432 -22.24 4.51 10.67
CA GLU A 432 -22.75 3.37 11.46
C GLU A 432 -24.25 3.47 11.74
N ASN A 433 -24.80 4.69 11.75
CA ASN A 433 -26.21 4.93 12.07
C ASN A 433 -26.65 4.32 13.43
N THR A 434 -25.79 4.44 14.43
CA THR A 434 -26.05 3.98 15.81
C THR A 434 -26.07 5.15 16.79
N GLN A 435 -26.75 5.01 17.93
CA GLN A 435 -26.72 6.03 18.98
C GLN A 435 -25.30 6.33 19.46
N GLN A 436 -24.41 5.32 19.51
CA GLN A 436 -23.02 5.50 19.90
C GLN A 436 -22.24 6.32 18.86
N GLY A 437 -22.39 6.00 17.56
CA GLY A 437 -21.75 6.78 16.49
C GLY A 437 -22.22 8.23 16.45
N PHE A 438 -23.53 8.45 16.67
CA PHE A 438 -24.10 9.79 16.76
C PHE A 438 -23.68 10.57 18.00
N ALA A 439 -23.54 9.92 19.16
CA ALA A 439 -22.97 10.53 20.37
C ALA A 439 -21.51 10.93 20.16
N ALA A 440 -20.72 10.09 19.48
CA ALA A 440 -19.34 10.42 19.12
C ALA A 440 -19.25 11.61 18.16
N CYS A 441 -20.19 11.74 17.20
CA CYS A 441 -20.29 12.94 16.37
C CYS A 441 -20.66 14.18 17.19
N ALA A 442 -21.57 14.07 18.16
CA ALA A 442 -21.92 15.17 19.04
C ALA A 442 -20.71 15.63 19.86
N GLU A 443 -19.96 14.70 20.45
CA GLU A 443 -18.72 15.00 21.17
C GLU A 443 -17.69 15.67 20.24
N LEU A 444 -17.50 15.16 19.02
CA LEU A 444 -16.58 15.78 18.05
C LEU A 444 -17.00 17.20 17.66
N LEU A 445 -18.31 17.48 17.57
CA LEU A 445 -18.84 18.83 17.34
C LEU A 445 -18.58 19.76 18.53
N GLU A 446 -18.68 19.25 19.77
CA GLU A 446 -18.38 20.01 21.00
C GLU A 446 -16.89 20.31 21.15
N LEU A 447 -16.02 19.40 20.70
CA LEU A 447 -14.56 19.59 20.71
C LEU A 447 -14.06 20.57 19.64
N ALA A 448 -14.88 20.86 18.61
CA ALA A 448 -14.50 21.77 17.53
C ALA A 448 -14.33 23.21 18.05
N PRO A 449 -13.13 23.82 17.95
CA PRO A 449 -12.84 25.09 18.63
C PRO A 449 -13.44 26.32 17.93
N GLY A 450 -13.83 26.20 16.65
CA GLY A 450 -14.37 27.32 15.89
C GLY A 450 -15.31 26.92 14.76
N ASP A 451 -15.91 27.94 14.15
CA ASP A 451 -16.97 27.77 13.15
C ASP A 451 -16.55 27.01 11.88
N ALA A 452 -15.29 27.15 11.48
CA ALA A 452 -14.75 26.41 10.34
C ALA A 452 -14.67 24.91 10.66
N ASP A 453 -14.22 24.57 11.87
CA ASP A 453 -14.02 23.20 12.33
C ASP A 453 -15.36 22.48 12.50
N VAL A 454 -16.36 23.15 13.10
CA VAL A 454 -17.75 22.69 13.15
C VAL A 454 -18.27 22.40 11.74
N GLY A 455 -17.97 23.30 10.79
CA GLY A 455 -18.36 23.14 9.39
C GLY A 455 -17.79 21.88 8.72
N GLU A 456 -16.55 21.50 9.05
CA GLU A 456 -15.92 20.27 8.53
C GLU A 456 -16.53 19.00 9.14
N VAL A 457 -16.84 19.02 10.43
CA VAL A 457 -17.54 17.90 11.09
C VAL A 457 -18.93 17.70 10.46
N ILE A 458 -19.70 18.78 10.30
CA ILE A 458 -21.02 18.74 9.64
C ILE A 458 -20.89 18.22 8.20
N ALA A 459 -19.90 18.69 7.44
CA ALA A 459 -19.69 18.24 6.07
C ALA A 459 -19.47 16.72 5.98
N GLY A 460 -18.68 16.16 6.91
CA GLY A 460 -18.49 14.71 7.05
C GLY A 460 -19.79 13.96 7.33
N MET A 461 -20.59 14.45 8.28
CA MET A 461 -21.88 13.85 8.63
C MET A 461 -22.89 13.89 7.47
N VAL A 462 -22.94 14.99 6.71
CA VAL A 462 -23.78 15.13 5.51
C VAL A 462 -23.39 14.08 4.45
N GLN A 463 -22.10 13.83 4.25
CA GLN A 463 -21.64 12.80 3.32
C GLN A 463 -22.04 11.38 3.76
N ALA A 464 -22.15 11.13 5.07
CA ALA A 464 -22.58 9.84 5.60
C ALA A 464 -24.09 9.61 5.44
N SER A 465 -24.88 10.67 5.47
CA SER A 465 -26.35 10.62 5.36
C SER A 465 -26.86 10.68 3.92
N ALA A 466 -26.02 11.03 2.94
CA ALA A 466 -26.43 11.11 1.54
C ALA A 466 -27.09 9.82 1.03
N GLY A 467 -28.30 9.93 0.47
CA GLY A 467 -29.09 8.80 -0.01
C GLY A 467 -29.65 7.89 1.09
N ARG A 468 -29.70 8.36 2.34
CA ARG A 468 -30.25 7.63 3.50
C ARG A 468 -31.20 8.55 4.28
N GLN A 469 -32.40 8.09 4.57
CA GLN A 469 -33.32 8.76 5.48
C GLN A 469 -33.33 8.08 6.86
N VAL A 470 -33.17 8.87 7.92
CA VAL A 470 -33.45 8.46 9.29
C VAL A 470 -34.85 8.96 9.67
N GLN A 471 -35.69 8.09 10.26
CA GLN A 471 -37.09 8.42 10.54
C GLN A 471 -37.28 9.51 11.60
N SER A 472 -36.29 9.72 12.46
CA SER A 472 -36.32 10.73 13.52
C SER A 472 -34.91 11.12 13.94
N ILE A 473 -34.77 12.36 14.41
CA ILE A 473 -33.48 12.88 14.89
C ILE A 473 -32.92 11.95 15.96
N PRO A 474 -31.69 11.42 15.79
CA PRO A 474 -31.06 10.62 16.82
C PRO A 474 -31.01 11.38 18.14
N VAL A 475 -31.47 10.76 19.23
CA VAL A 475 -31.50 11.38 20.57
C VAL A 475 -30.14 11.96 20.95
N ALA A 476 -29.06 11.25 20.64
CA ALA A 476 -27.69 11.68 20.88
C ALA A 476 -27.28 12.98 20.15
N LEU A 477 -27.95 13.36 19.06
CA LEU A 477 -27.68 14.56 18.28
C LEU A 477 -28.70 15.69 18.49
N ALA A 478 -29.84 15.40 19.10
CA ALA A 478 -30.97 16.32 19.13
C ALA A 478 -30.64 17.67 19.78
N SER A 479 -29.97 17.67 20.94
CA SER A 479 -29.56 18.89 21.62
C SER A 479 -28.53 19.69 20.81
N THR A 480 -27.50 19.00 20.32
CA THR A 480 -26.40 19.60 19.56
C THR A 480 -26.88 20.21 18.26
N LEU A 481 -27.71 19.51 17.47
CA LEU A 481 -28.28 20.05 16.23
C LEU A 481 -29.21 21.23 16.50
N THR A 482 -30.02 21.18 17.56
CA THR A 482 -30.90 22.31 17.93
C THR A 482 -30.08 23.55 18.27
N GLN A 483 -29.02 23.40 19.07
CA GLN A 483 -28.13 24.50 19.43
C GLN A 483 -27.40 25.06 18.21
N LEU A 484 -26.85 24.19 17.35
CA LEU A 484 -26.16 24.61 16.14
C LEU A 484 -27.09 25.34 15.18
N LEU A 485 -28.34 24.90 15.02
CA LEU A 485 -29.31 25.58 14.15
C LEU A 485 -29.68 26.98 14.66
N GLN A 486 -29.72 27.17 15.97
CA GLN A 486 -29.92 28.50 16.56
C GLN A 486 -28.71 29.42 16.34
N GLN A 487 -27.50 28.88 16.41
CA GLN A 487 -26.27 29.63 16.21
C GLN A 487 -25.98 29.90 14.73
N ARG A 488 -26.38 28.99 13.84
CA ARG A 488 -26.05 28.97 12.41
C ARG A 488 -27.31 28.71 11.56
N PRO A 489 -28.35 29.56 11.67
CA PRO A 489 -29.65 29.33 11.03
C PRO A 489 -29.59 29.31 9.50
N ASP A 490 -28.54 29.88 8.91
CA ASP A 490 -28.36 29.97 7.46
C ASP A 490 -27.36 28.95 6.88
N ASP A 491 -26.76 28.08 7.71
CA ASP A 491 -25.81 27.05 7.25
C ASP A 491 -26.54 25.93 6.51
N THR A 492 -26.46 25.98 5.18
CA THR A 492 -27.12 25.04 4.27
C THR A 492 -26.76 23.57 4.57
N ARG A 493 -25.51 23.28 4.98
CA ARG A 493 -25.08 21.90 5.28
C ARG A 493 -25.70 21.39 6.57
N LEU A 494 -25.87 22.27 7.57
CA LEU A 494 -26.54 21.93 8.82
C LEU A 494 -28.04 21.67 8.61
N ILE A 495 -28.67 22.45 7.73
CA ILE A 495 -30.07 22.28 7.33
C ILE A 495 -30.24 20.94 6.61
N GLU A 496 -29.35 20.62 5.65
CA GLU A 496 -29.31 19.33 4.96
C GLU A 496 -29.12 18.16 5.93
N LEU A 497 -28.17 18.27 6.87
CA LEU A 497 -27.92 17.26 7.89
C LEU A 497 -29.15 17.03 8.78
N THR A 498 -29.78 18.11 9.23
CA THR A 498 -30.98 18.04 10.09
C THR A 498 -32.14 17.39 9.35
N LEU A 499 -32.37 17.76 8.08
CA LEU A 499 -33.40 17.15 7.25
C LEU A 499 -33.17 15.65 7.08
N ARG A 500 -31.96 15.23 6.66
CA ARG A 500 -31.61 13.81 6.49
C ARG A 500 -31.61 13.02 7.80
N SER A 501 -31.48 13.70 8.92
CA SER A 501 -31.60 13.12 10.26
C SER A 501 -33.06 13.00 10.72
N GLY A 502 -34.07 13.34 9.91
CA GLY A 502 -35.48 13.24 10.29
C GLY A 502 -36.04 14.49 10.98
N GLY A 503 -35.39 15.64 10.78
CA GLY A 503 -35.87 16.95 11.22
C GLY A 503 -36.92 17.57 10.28
N SER A 504 -37.42 18.75 10.66
CA SER A 504 -38.45 19.46 9.88
C SER A 504 -37.94 19.94 8.52
N ALA A 505 -38.76 19.75 7.49
CA ALA A 505 -38.50 20.26 6.13
C ALA A 505 -38.72 21.76 5.97
N ALA A 506 -39.30 22.46 6.97
CA ALA A 506 -39.66 23.87 6.85
C ALA A 506 -38.46 24.77 6.48
N GLU A 507 -37.32 24.54 7.11
CA GLU A 507 -36.12 25.33 6.89
C GLU A 507 -35.47 25.01 5.53
N ALA A 508 -35.49 23.74 5.14
CA ALA A 508 -35.05 23.30 3.83
C ALA A 508 -35.90 23.91 2.69
N LEU A 509 -37.22 23.95 2.86
CA LEU A 509 -38.13 24.60 1.91
C LEU A 509 -37.83 26.10 1.78
N ARG A 510 -37.65 26.80 2.92
CA ARG A 510 -37.26 28.22 2.94
C ARG A 510 -35.99 28.48 2.13
N VAL A 511 -34.94 27.68 2.34
CA VAL A 511 -33.67 27.81 1.60
C VAL A 511 -33.85 27.51 0.10
N SER A 512 -34.68 26.52 -0.25
CA SER A 512 -34.89 26.13 -1.65
C SER A 512 -35.56 27.24 -2.48
N GLU A 513 -36.45 28.01 -1.86
CA GLU A 513 -37.24 29.08 -2.48
C GLU A 513 -36.48 30.42 -2.53
N ASP A 514 -35.47 30.61 -1.68
CA ASP A 514 -34.68 31.84 -1.60
C ASP A 514 -33.76 32.01 -2.82
N THR A 515 -34.22 32.74 -3.83
CA THR A 515 -33.48 33.01 -5.07
C THR A 515 -32.24 33.89 -4.90
N SER A 516 -32.05 34.50 -3.73
CA SER A 516 -30.86 35.30 -3.43
C SER A 516 -29.65 34.44 -3.05
N ARG A 517 -29.87 33.17 -2.68
CA ARG A 517 -28.80 32.23 -2.31
C ARG A 517 -28.07 31.64 -3.52
N PRO A 518 -26.82 31.17 -3.34
CA PRO A 518 -26.09 30.44 -4.36
C PRO A 518 -26.90 29.26 -4.90
N LEU A 519 -26.90 29.07 -6.23
CA LEU A 519 -27.65 27.98 -6.87
C LEU A 519 -27.24 26.60 -6.34
N ALA A 520 -25.95 26.38 -6.07
CA ALA A 520 -25.46 25.11 -5.55
C ALA A 520 -26.09 24.74 -4.20
N ASP A 521 -26.22 25.71 -3.30
CA ASP A 521 -26.83 25.51 -1.97
C ASP A 521 -28.30 25.12 -2.10
N ARG A 522 -29.04 25.84 -2.95
CA ARG A 522 -30.45 25.55 -3.23
C ARG A 522 -30.62 24.16 -3.85
N LEU A 523 -29.77 23.78 -4.80
CA LEU A 523 -29.80 22.46 -5.44
C LEU A 523 -29.51 21.32 -4.46
N ASN A 524 -28.57 21.50 -3.53
CA ASN A 524 -28.24 20.50 -2.52
C ASN A 524 -29.43 20.25 -1.58
N VAL A 525 -30.09 21.32 -1.11
CA VAL A 525 -31.27 21.20 -0.24
C VAL A 525 -32.47 20.61 -0.98
N ILE A 526 -32.71 21.01 -2.24
CA ILE A 526 -33.76 20.42 -3.08
C ILE A 526 -33.52 18.92 -3.28
N ARG A 527 -32.27 18.51 -3.49
CA ARG A 527 -31.92 17.08 -3.59
C ARG A 527 -32.21 16.36 -2.28
N ALA A 528 -31.81 16.92 -1.14
CA ALA A 528 -32.07 16.33 0.17
C ALA A 528 -33.57 16.27 0.54
N LEU A 529 -34.40 17.18 0.02
CA LEU A 529 -35.87 17.11 0.15
C LEU A 529 -36.51 16.02 -0.70
N GLY A 530 -35.86 15.63 -1.81
CA GLY A 530 -36.35 14.60 -2.72
C GLY A 530 -35.85 13.19 -2.42
N GLU A 531 -34.77 13.08 -1.63
CA GLU A 531 -34.31 11.83 -0.99
C GLU A 531 -35.23 11.48 0.17
#